data_AF-A0A8T5QTM0-F1
#
_entry.id   AF-A0A8T5QTM0-F1
#
_cell.length_a   1.000
_cell.length_b   1.000
_cell.length_c   1.000
_cell.angle_alpha   90.00
_cell.angle_beta   90.00
_cell.angle_gamma   90.00
#
_symmetry.space_group_name_H-M   'P 1'
#
loop_
_entity.id
_entity.type
_entity.pdbx_description
1 polymer ?
#
loop_
_entity_poly.entity_id
_entity_poly.type
_entity_poly.pdbx_seq_one_letter_code
_entity_poly.pdbx_strand_id
1 'polypeptide(L)'
;MQNYDVFSPELRQEVFNHFQAENVCIAREYLGRKDGQLFYEPLPDLNESWEPYPEPSAEQIAALAIKIWQAKESEIQQLKEKINILSSNKNELIDSNSEKYNENKNIYHLQKLRRLQKLRQFDSKEYTLKLFDKHKCIFVHIPKTAGVSTAKSLFGNLGGAHTKIREYQQLYTETEFKDYFKFTFVRNPWDRLVSAYHFLITGGMNEQDKNWADSNIRQYPDFNSFVKGWLNRENIYTWKHFIPQFEFVCIEGLEPAVDFIGYFENLEEDFEYVANKLGIQTTLQHLNKTERKTKYYGDETVEIFVDEKKDYTEYYTDETVKIVADVYREDIEIFGYDFG
;
A
#
# COMPACT_ATOMS: atom_id res chain seq x y z
N MET A 1 30.37 -24.42 -50.57
CA MET A 1 28.92 -24.63 -50.70
C MET A 1 28.53 -24.06 -52.06
N GLN A 2 27.87 -24.84 -52.92
CA GLN A 2 27.24 -24.27 -54.11
C GLN A 2 26.27 -23.18 -53.65
N ASN A 3 26.28 -22.04 -54.33
CA ASN A 3 25.35 -20.94 -54.08
C ASN A 3 23.96 -21.45 -54.48
N TYR A 4 23.16 -21.85 -53.50
CA TYR A 4 21.83 -22.38 -53.74
C TYR A 4 20.84 -21.24 -53.49
N ASP A 5 20.20 -20.76 -54.55
CA ASP A 5 19.14 -19.78 -54.41
C ASP A 5 17.90 -20.46 -53.83
N VAL A 6 17.53 -20.05 -52.61
CA VAL A 6 16.40 -20.61 -51.86
C VAL A 6 15.06 -20.37 -52.56
N PHE A 7 14.97 -19.30 -53.34
CA PHE A 7 13.77 -18.90 -54.07
C PHE A 7 13.93 -19.14 -55.57
N SER A 8 12.87 -19.63 -56.21
CA SER A 8 12.83 -19.80 -57.67
C SER A 8 12.97 -18.46 -58.40
N PRO A 9 13.45 -18.44 -59.67
CA PRO A 9 13.47 -17.24 -60.49
C PRO A 9 12.11 -16.50 -60.54
N GLU A 10 11.01 -17.25 -60.65
CA GLU A 10 9.64 -16.72 -60.67
C GLU A 10 9.30 -15.99 -59.37
N LEU A 11 9.57 -16.62 -58.22
CA LEU A 11 9.26 -16.05 -56.91
C LEU A 11 10.14 -14.84 -56.62
N ARG A 12 11.42 -14.86 -57.02
CA ARG A 12 12.31 -13.69 -56.90
C ARG A 12 11.79 -12.52 -57.72
N GLN A 13 11.29 -12.78 -58.92
CA GLN A 13 10.71 -11.73 -59.76
C GLN A 13 9.36 -11.25 -59.25
N GLU A 14 8.53 -12.13 -58.69
CA GLU A 14 7.28 -11.78 -58.02
C GLU A 14 7.53 -10.85 -56.83
N VAL A 15 8.48 -11.21 -55.95
CA VAL A 15 8.89 -10.37 -54.81
C VAL A 15 9.40 -9.02 -55.30
N PHE A 16 10.26 -9.00 -56.32
CA PHE A 16 10.76 -7.74 -56.89
C PHE A 16 9.62 -6.84 -57.40
N ASN A 17 8.66 -7.42 -58.12
CA ASN A 17 7.51 -6.70 -58.66
C ASN A 17 6.58 -6.20 -57.55
N HIS A 18 6.36 -7.01 -56.53
CA HIS A 18 5.52 -6.67 -55.39
C HIS A 18 6.01 -5.40 -54.67
N PHE A 19 7.33 -5.27 -54.50
CA PHE A 19 7.94 -4.13 -53.80
C PHE A 19 8.46 -3.02 -54.74
N GLN A 20 8.06 -3.02 -56.01
CA GLN A 20 8.64 -2.11 -57.01
C GLN A 20 8.41 -0.63 -56.65
N ALA A 21 7.23 -0.27 -56.13
CA ALA A 21 6.89 1.09 -55.76
C ALA A 21 7.71 1.58 -54.56
N GLU A 22 7.85 0.75 -53.54
CA GLU A 22 8.66 1.00 -52.34
C GLU A 22 10.13 1.12 -52.72
N ASN A 23 10.63 0.24 -53.61
CA ASN A 23 12.00 0.27 -54.07
C ASN A 23 12.33 1.59 -54.80
N VAL A 24 11.42 2.09 -55.63
CA VAL A 24 11.56 3.40 -56.29
C VAL A 24 11.59 4.55 -55.28
N CYS A 25 10.74 4.49 -54.26
CA CYS A 25 10.70 5.45 -53.18
C CYS A 25 12.05 5.48 -52.43
N ILE A 26 12.52 4.31 -51.98
CA ILE A 26 13.80 4.16 -51.26
C ILE A 26 14.96 4.67 -52.11
N ALA A 27 15.03 4.30 -53.39
CA ALA A 27 16.11 4.71 -54.29
C ALA A 27 16.19 6.24 -54.45
N ARG A 28 15.05 6.92 -54.59
CA ARG A 28 14.99 8.37 -54.77
C ARG A 28 15.19 9.14 -53.47
N GLU A 29 14.46 8.77 -52.43
CA GLU A 29 14.40 9.54 -51.18
C GLU A 29 15.61 9.31 -50.29
N TYR A 30 16.12 8.08 -50.22
CA TYR A 30 17.17 7.71 -49.27
C TYR A 30 18.54 7.50 -49.92
N LEU A 31 18.60 7.11 -51.20
CA LEU A 31 19.86 6.90 -51.93
C LEU A 31 20.17 8.00 -52.95
N GLY A 32 19.27 8.97 -53.15
CA GLY A 32 19.46 10.09 -54.09
C GLY A 32 19.53 9.69 -55.57
N ARG A 33 19.10 8.48 -55.92
CA ARG A 33 19.15 7.94 -57.28
C ARG A 33 17.93 8.40 -58.07
N LYS A 34 18.14 9.34 -59.00
CA LYS A 34 17.06 9.96 -59.79
C LYS A 34 16.38 8.98 -60.76
N ASP A 35 17.08 7.93 -61.18
CA ASP A 35 16.55 6.86 -62.02
C ASP A 35 15.50 5.99 -61.30
N GLY A 36 15.42 6.05 -59.97
CA GLY A 36 14.51 5.23 -59.16
C GLY A 36 14.91 3.77 -59.07
N GLN A 37 16.15 3.41 -59.44
CA GLN A 37 16.61 2.02 -59.41
C GLN A 37 17.32 1.71 -58.08
N LEU A 38 16.68 0.87 -57.26
CA LEU A 38 17.26 0.42 -55.99
C LEU A 38 18.38 -0.61 -56.21
N PHE A 39 18.21 -1.50 -57.17
CA PHE A 39 19.18 -2.52 -57.56
C PHE A 39 19.51 -2.37 -59.05
N TYR A 40 20.79 -2.47 -59.40
CA TYR A 40 21.28 -2.43 -60.79
C TYR A 40 21.55 -3.83 -61.37
N GLU A 41 21.35 -4.86 -60.55
CA GLU A 41 21.43 -6.24 -60.99
C GLU A 41 20.27 -6.54 -61.95
N PRO A 42 20.51 -7.35 -63.00
CA PRO A 42 19.46 -7.75 -63.92
C PRO A 42 18.38 -8.52 -63.16
N LEU A 43 17.12 -8.42 -63.62
CA LEU A 43 16.04 -9.26 -63.09
C LEU A 43 16.42 -10.75 -63.22
N PRO A 44 15.97 -11.60 -62.27
CA PRO A 44 16.19 -13.03 -62.35
C PRO A 44 15.77 -13.58 -63.72
N ASP A 45 16.65 -14.37 -64.36
CA ASP A 45 16.33 -15.01 -65.64
C ASP A 45 15.35 -16.17 -65.38
N LEU A 46 14.17 -16.10 -65.99
CA LEU A 46 13.14 -17.14 -65.86
C LEU A 46 13.57 -18.48 -66.47
N ASN A 47 14.61 -18.50 -67.31
CA ASN A 47 15.17 -19.74 -67.86
C ASN A 47 16.35 -20.28 -67.04
N GLU A 48 16.67 -19.65 -65.90
CA GLU A 48 17.73 -20.11 -65.02
C GLU A 48 17.40 -21.51 -64.48
N SER A 49 18.38 -22.42 -64.55
CA SER A 49 18.23 -23.77 -64.01
C SER A 49 18.08 -23.69 -62.49
N TRP A 50 16.87 -23.92 -62.00
CA TRP A 50 16.56 -23.94 -60.58
C TRP A 50 15.86 -25.26 -60.21
N GLU A 51 16.28 -25.83 -59.09
CA GLU A 51 15.59 -26.94 -58.45
C GLU A 51 15.17 -26.50 -57.04
N PRO A 52 14.09 -27.05 -56.45
CA PRO A 52 13.73 -26.78 -55.06
C PRO A 52 14.72 -27.42 -54.11
N TYR A 53 15.07 -26.71 -53.03
CA TYR A 53 16.05 -27.24 -52.05
C TYR A 53 15.57 -28.59 -51.55
N PRO A 54 16.38 -29.67 -51.68
CA PRO A 54 15.93 -30.99 -51.30
C PRO A 54 15.61 -30.97 -49.81
N GLU A 55 14.42 -31.44 -49.45
CA GLU A 55 14.03 -31.53 -48.04
C GLU A 55 15.09 -32.35 -47.30
N PRO A 56 15.69 -31.80 -46.22
CA PRO A 56 16.69 -32.54 -45.48
C PRO A 56 16.04 -33.79 -44.89
N SER A 57 16.71 -34.93 -45.03
CA SER A 57 16.28 -36.17 -44.40
C SER A 57 16.15 -35.98 -42.88
N ALA A 58 15.29 -36.78 -42.23
CA ALA A 58 15.14 -36.77 -40.78
C ALA A 58 16.48 -36.93 -40.04
N GLU A 59 17.41 -37.68 -40.62
CA GLU A 59 18.77 -37.90 -40.10
C GLU A 59 19.64 -36.63 -40.17
N GLN A 60 19.54 -35.86 -41.25
CA GLN A 60 20.23 -34.57 -41.39
C GLN A 60 19.67 -33.52 -40.42
N ILE A 61 18.34 -33.49 -40.24
CA ILE A 61 17.68 -32.61 -39.27
C ILE A 61 18.14 -32.98 -37.84
N ALA A 62 18.14 -34.26 -37.50
CA ALA A 62 18.59 -34.73 -36.19
C ALA A 62 20.06 -34.37 -35.92
N ALA A 63 20.94 -34.54 -36.91
CA ALA A 63 22.35 -34.17 -36.80
C ALA A 63 22.56 -32.66 -36.59
N LEU A 64 21.77 -31.82 -37.27
CA LEU A 64 21.81 -30.37 -37.05
C LEU A 64 21.31 -29.98 -35.65
N ALA A 65 20.20 -30.58 -35.21
CA ALA A 65 19.60 -30.33 -33.91
C ALA A 65 20.56 -30.69 -32.76
N ILE A 66 21.25 -31.83 -32.86
CA ILE A 66 22.26 -32.26 -31.89
C ILE A 66 23.42 -31.25 -31.81
N LYS A 67 23.92 -30.77 -32.96
CA LYS A 67 25.00 -29.77 -32.98
C LYS A 67 24.58 -28.44 -32.36
N ILE A 68 23.36 -27.98 -32.64
CA ILE A 68 22.81 -26.76 -32.03
C ILE A 68 22.66 -26.94 -30.52
N TRP A 69 22.16 -28.09 -30.07
CA TRP A 69 22.02 -28.39 -28.66
C TRP A 69 23.37 -28.43 -27.94
N GLN A 70 24.36 -29.13 -28.50
CA GLN A 70 25.72 -29.19 -27.96
C GLN A 70 26.39 -27.81 -27.89
N ALA A 71 26.19 -26.95 -28.89
CA ALA A 71 26.72 -25.60 -28.91
C ALA A 71 26.11 -24.70 -27.82
N LYS A 72 24.84 -24.94 -27.45
CA LYS A 72 24.12 -24.14 -26.44
C LYS A 72 24.21 -24.70 -25.02
N GLU A 73 24.59 -25.97 -24.85
CA GLU A 73 24.63 -26.61 -23.54
C GLU A 73 25.61 -25.91 -22.59
N SER A 74 26.80 -25.53 -23.07
CA SER A 74 27.81 -24.83 -22.23
C SER A 74 27.33 -23.46 -21.73
N GLU A 75 26.63 -22.71 -22.57
CA GLU A 75 26.04 -21.40 -22.24
C GLU A 75 24.92 -21.55 -21.21
N ILE A 76 24.06 -22.57 -21.36
CA ILE A 76 23.00 -22.90 -20.40
C ILE A 76 23.59 -23.27 -19.03
N GLN A 77 24.67 -24.05 -18.99
CA GLN A 77 25.31 -24.43 -17.73
C GLN A 77 25.93 -23.23 -17.00
N GLN A 78 26.61 -22.33 -17.73
CA GLN A 78 27.16 -21.10 -17.14
C GLN A 78 26.07 -20.18 -16.57
N LEU A 79 24.92 -20.08 -17.25
CA LEU A 79 23.78 -19.31 -16.77
C LEU A 79 23.17 -19.92 -15.50
N LYS A 80 23.03 -21.24 -15.43
CA LYS A 80 22.55 -21.95 -14.23
C LYS A 80 23.46 -21.70 -13.02
N GLU A 81 24.77 -21.75 -13.22
CA GLU A 81 25.74 -21.53 -12.15
C GLU A 81 25.71 -20.08 -11.64
N LYS A 82 25.61 -19.10 -12.54
CA LYS A 82 25.40 -17.69 -12.16
C LYS A 82 24.10 -17.49 -11.39
N ILE A 83 22.99 -18.12 -11.81
CA ILE A 83 21.70 -18.06 -11.11
C ILE A 83 21.82 -18.64 -9.70
N ASN A 84 22.53 -19.75 -9.53
CA ASN A 84 22.74 -20.36 -8.20
C ASN A 84 23.55 -19.44 -7.28
N ILE A 85 24.65 -18.87 -7.77
CA ILE A 85 25.48 -17.93 -6.99
C ILE A 85 24.66 -16.69 -6.59
N LEU A 86 23.91 -16.11 -7.52
CA LEU A 86 23.04 -14.97 -7.25
C LEU A 86 21.93 -15.30 -6.25
N SER A 87 21.38 -16.52 -6.32
CA SER A 87 20.34 -16.98 -5.38
C SER A 87 20.89 -17.19 -3.97
N SER A 88 22.09 -17.76 -3.84
CA SER A 88 22.76 -17.91 -2.54
C SER A 88 23.11 -16.55 -1.92
N ASN A 89 23.69 -15.63 -2.69
CA ASN A 89 24.02 -14.29 -2.21
C ASN A 89 22.75 -13.50 -1.82
N LYS A 90 21.65 -13.69 -2.56
CA LYS A 90 20.35 -13.10 -2.22
C LYS A 90 19.83 -13.62 -0.88
N ASN A 91 19.96 -14.92 -0.62
CA ASN A 91 19.51 -15.51 0.64
C ASN A 91 20.34 -15.01 1.83
N GLU A 92 21.67 -14.95 1.72
CA GLU A 92 22.53 -14.38 2.78
C GLU A 92 22.25 -12.90 3.06
N LEU A 93 21.95 -12.12 2.02
CA LEU A 93 21.53 -10.71 2.16
C LEU A 93 20.13 -10.59 2.79
N ILE A 94 19.22 -11.50 2.52
CA ILE A 94 17.89 -11.54 3.16
C ILE A 94 18.04 -11.92 4.63
N ASP A 95 18.85 -12.92 4.95
CA ASP A 95 19.04 -13.42 6.30
C ASP A 95 19.69 -12.36 7.20
N SER A 96 20.79 -11.75 6.75
CA SER A 96 21.48 -10.67 7.49
C SER A 96 20.62 -9.42 7.68
N ASN A 97 19.81 -9.04 6.68
CA ASN A 97 18.85 -7.95 6.83
C ASN A 97 17.68 -8.33 7.75
N SER A 98 17.25 -9.59 7.76
CA SER A 98 16.18 -10.09 8.62
C SER A 98 16.61 -10.10 10.10
N GLU A 99 17.84 -10.51 10.41
CA GLU A 99 18.38 -10.51 11.77
C GLU A 99 18.50 -9.08 12.31
N LYS A 100 19.07 -8.17 11.52
CA LYS A 100 19.22 -6.76 11.89
C LYS A 100 17.85 -6.06 12.00
N TYR A 101 16.89 -6.41 11.15
CA TYR A 101 15.51 -5.92 11.25
C TYR A 101 14.83 -6.43 12.53
N ASN A 102 14.97 -7.71 12.85
CA ASN A 102 14.40 -8.33 14.05
C ASN A 102 15.01 -7.77 15.35
N GLU A 103 16.32 -7.53 15.37
CA GLU A 103 17.02 -6.91 16.50
C GLU A 103 16.54 -5.47 16.73
N ASN A 104 16.44 -4.66 15.68
CA ASN A 104 15.92 -3.29 15.76
C ASN A 104 14.44 -3.25 16.20
N LYS A 105 13.62 -4.18 15.71
CA LYS A 105 12.21 -4.32 16.12
C LYS A 105 12.10 -4.67 17.61
N ASN A 106 12.96 -5.56 18.11
CA ASN A 106 13.01 -5.91 19.53
C ASN A 106 13.43 -4.72 20.41
N ILE A 107 14.43 -3.94 19.98
CA ILE A 107 14.86 -2.74 20.72
C ILE A 107 13.72 -1.71 20.79
N TYR A 108 13.07 -1.42 19.65
CA TYR A 108 11.93 -0.50 19.62
C TYR A 108 10.78 -0.97 20.53
N HIS A 109 10.45 -2.26 20.46
CA HIS A 109 9.43 -2.87 21.29
C HIS A 109 9.72 -2.71 22.79
N LEU A 110 10.93 -3.03 23.23
CA LEU A 110 11.36 -2.88 24.62
C LEU A 110 11.36 -1.42 25.07
N GLN A 111 11.80 -0.49 24.22
CA GLN A 111 11.74 0.94 24.52
C GLN A 111 10.30 1.43 24.70
N LYS A 112 9.37 0.96 23.85
CA LYS A 112 7.95 1.29 23.94
C LYS A 112 7.33 0.75 25.24
N LEU A 113 7.58 -0.51 25.59
CA LEU A 113 7.09 -1.10 26.85
C LEU A 113 7.64 -0.35 28.07
N ARG A 114 8.94 -0.02 28.09
CA ARG A 114 9.54 0.81 29.16
C ARG A 114 8.89 2.18 29.27
N ARG A 115 8.55 2.82 28.14
CA ARG A 115 7.81 4.09 28.14
C ARG A 115 6.42 3.92 28.75
N LEU A 116 5.67 2.88 28.36
CA LEU A 116 4.34 2.61 28.91
C LEU A 116 4.40 2.33 30.42
N GLN A 117 5.40 1.59 30.87
CA GLN A 117 5.63 1.32 32.29
C GLN A 117 5.91 2.61 33.08
N LYS A 118 6.65 3.57 32.49
CA LYS A 118 6.81 4.91 33.06
C LYS A 118 5.49 5.68 33.14
N LEU A 119 4.65 5.62 32.10
CA LEU A 119 3.33 6.29 32.11
C LEU A 119 2.38 5.68 33.17
N ARG A 120 2.56 4.42 33.54
CA ARG A 120 1.83 3.76 34.62
C ARG A 120 2.28 4.24 36.01
N GLN A 121 3.57 4.57 36.17
CA GLN A 121 4.17 4.93 37.46
C GLN A 121 4.23 6.45 37.73
N PHE A 122 4.38 7.27 36.69
CA PHE A 122 4.67 8.70 36.83
C PHE A 122 3.59 9.55 36.16
N ASP A 123 3.24 10.66 36.81
CA ASP A 123 2.33 11.65 36.25
C ASP A 123 3.08 12.52 35.23
N SER A 124 2.71 12.39 33.96
CA SER A 124 2.94 13.47 33.00
C SER A 124 1.65 14.26 32.85
N LYS A 125 1.76 15.58 32.63
CA LYS A 125 0.59 16.46 32.50
C LYS A 125 -0.34 16.08 31.35
N GLU A 126 0.16 15.35 30.35
CA GLU A 126 -0.58 15.09 29.11
C GLU A 126 -0.90 13.60 28.89
N TYR A 127 -0.01 12.69 29.29
CA TYR A 127 -0.15 11.23 29.14
C TYR A 127 0.10 10.51 30.47
N THR A 128 -0.85 9.74 30.98
CA THR A 128 -0.65 8.89 32.15
C THR A 128 -1.62 7.71 32.14
N LEU A 129 -1.16 6.55 32.61
CA LEU A 129 -1.96 5.33 32.77
C LEU A 129 -2.41 5.10 34.22
N LYS A 130 -2.06 5.99 35.17
CA LYS A 130 -2.45 5.82 36.58
C LYS A 130 -3.96 5.72 36.78
N LEU A 131 -4.74 6.45 35.99
CA LEU A 131 -6.19 6.42 36.10
C LEU A 131 -6.79 5.12 35.55
N PHE A 132 -6.07 4.40 34.69
CA PHE A 132 -6.45 3.05 34.27
C PHE A 132 -6.38 2.10 35.46
N ASP A 133 -5.31 2.16 36.25
CA ASP A 133 -5.21 1.40 37.51
C ASP A 133 -6.25 1.82 38.55
N LYS A 134 -6.44 3.13 38.74
CA LYS A 134 -7.41 3.68 39.70
C LYS A 134 -8.84 3.19 39.43
N HIS A 135 -9.24 3.17 38.17
CA HIS A 135 -10.59 2.76 37.74
C HIS A 135 -10.65 1.29 37.30
N LYS A 136 -9.54 0.54 37.41
CA LYS A 136 -9.40 -0.85 36.94
C LYS A 136 -9.94 -1.02 35.52
N CYS A 137 -9.48 -0.18 34.60
CA CYS A 137 -9.93 -0.18 33.23
C CYS A 137 -8.78 0.01 32.23
N ILE A 138 -8.96 -0.41 30.99
CA ILE A 138 -8.03 -0.16 29.88
C ILE A 138 -8.82 0.45 28.73
N PHE A 139 -8.50 1.69 28.37
CA PHE A 139 -9.06 2.31 27.17
C PHE A 139 -8.09 2.16 25.99
N VAL A 140 -8.52 1.42 24.96
CA VAL A 140 -7.79 1.29 23.69
C VAL A 140 -8.21 2.43 22.77
N HIS A 141 -7.35 3.43 22.61
CA HIS A 141 -7.64 4.62 21.82
C HIS A 141 -7.24 4.46 20.35
N ILE A 142 -8.23 4.14 19.52
CA ILE A 142 -8.11 4.08 18.06
C ILE A 142 -8.10 5.50 17.47
N PRO A 143 -7.17 5.83 16.55
CA PRO A 143 -7.18 7.14 15.90
C PRO A 143 -8.52 7.45 15.23
N LYS A 144 -8.98 8.70 15.37
CA LYS A 144 -10.16 9.26 14.70
C LYS A 144 -11.53 8.72 15.15
N THR A 145 -11.60 8.04 16.30
CA THR A 145 -12.84 7.52 16.91
C THR A 145 -13.23 8.24 18.21
N ALA A 146 -13.09 9.58 18.24
CA ALA A 146 -13.31 10.43 19.42
C ALA A 146 -12.41 10.19 20.65
N GLY A 147 -11.37 9.35 20.55
CA GLY A 147 -10.64 8.93 21.75
C GLY A 147 -9.93 10.03 22.55
N VAL A 148 -9.56 11.17 21.96
CA VAL A 148 -9.06 12.34 22.72
C VAL A 148 -10.15 12.91 23.64
N SER A 149 -11.37 13.08 23.12
CA SER A 149 -12.52 13.56 23.90
C SER A 149 -12.87 12.57 25.00
N THR A 150 -12.93 11.29 24.68
CA THR A 150 -13.18 10.22 25.66
C THR A 150 -12.12 10.21 26.76
N ALA A 151 -10.83 10.19 26.40
CA ALA A 151 -9.75 10.13 27.36
C ALA A 151 -9.70 11.37 28.27
N LYS A 152 -9.86 12.58 27.71
CA LYS A 152 -9.91 13.80 28.52
C LYS A 152 -11.13 13.87 29.42
N SER A 153 -12.29 13.40 28.97
CA SER A 153 -13.53 13.46 29.76
C SER A 153 -13.53 12.45 30.92
N LEU A 154 -12.97 11.25 30.72
CA LEU A 154 -12.89 10.20 31.74
C LEU A 154 -11.66 10.36 32.65
N PHE A 155 -10.51 10.74 32.09
CA PHE A 155 -9.23 10.66 32.77
C PHE A 155 -8.49 12.02 32.87
N GLY A 156 -9.01 13.09 32.28
CA GLY A 156 -8.34 14.40 32.28
C GLY A 156 -6.99 14.42 31.54
N ASN A 157 -6.65 13.37 30.78
CA ASN A 157 -5.39 13.23 30.05
C ASN A 157 -5.57 12.32 28.82
N LEU A 158 -4.53 12.09 28.02
CA LEU A 158 -4.59 11.32 26.77
C LEU A 158 -4.31 9.81 26.91
N GLY A 159 -4.12 9.32 28.13
CA GLY A 159 -3.88 7.91 28.44
C GLY A 159 -2.62 7.37 27.76
N GLY A 160 -2.75 6.19 27.15
CA GLY A 160 -1.68 5.55 26.39
C GLY A 160 -1.59 5.96 24.93
N ALA A 161 -2.28 7.02 24.49
CA ALA A 161 -2.39 7.37 23.07
C ALA A 161 -2.83 6.15 22.24
N HIS A 162 -2.23 5.90 21.07
CA HIS A 162 -2.60 4.81 20.16
C HIS A 162 -1.91 3.47 20.49
N THR A 163 -1.94 3.09 21.76
CA THR A 163 -1.39 1.80 22.23
C THR A 163 -2.37 0.67 21.91
N LYS A 164 -1.88 -0.42 21.29
CA LYS A 164 -2.69 -1.59 20.92
C LYS A 164 -2.96 -2.47 22.15
N ILE A 165 -4.05 -3.23 22.13
CA ILE A 165 -4.44 -4.11 23.24
C ILE A 165 -3.36 -5.14 23.60
N ARG A 166 -2.61 -5.66 22.61
CA ARG A 166 -1.49 -6.58 22.81
C ARG A 166 -0.37 -5.97 23.65
N GLU A 167 -0.15 -4.67 23.52
CA GLU A 167 0.89 -3.95 24.27
C GLU A 167 0.44 -3.72 25.71
N TYR A 168 -0.86 -3.52 25.93
CA TYR A 168 -1.42 -3.54 27.28
C TYR A 168 -1.35 -4.94 27.90
N GLN A 169 -1.64 -6.01 27.15
CA GLN A 169 -1.50 -7.38 27.63
C GLN A 169 -0.08 -7.70 28.14
N GLN A 170 0.95 -7.13 27.50
CA GLN A 170 2.33 -7.27 27.94
C GLN A 170 2.72 -6.35 29.10
N LEU A 171 2.00 -5.23 29.27
CA LEU A 171 2.27 -4.23 30.31
C LEU A 171 1.66 -4.61 31.67
N TYR A 172 0.46 -5.19 31.65
CA TYR A 172 -0.28 -5.59 32.84
C TYR A 172 0.01 -7.04 33.19
N THR A 173 -0.07 -7.39 34.48
CA THR A 173 -0.03 -8.80 34.88
C THR A 173 -1.26 -9.53 34.33
N GLU A 174 -1.18 -10.85 34.20
CA GLU A 174 -2.30 -11.67 33.70
C GLU A 174 -3.60 -11.42 34.49
N THR A 175 -3.51 -11.34 35.82
CA THR A 175 -4.66 -11.05 36.70
C THR A 175 -5.22 -9.66 36.45
N GLU A 176 -4.36 -8.62 36.41
CA GLU A 176 -4.81 -7.25 36.15
C GLU A 176 -5.46 -7.14 34.78
N PHE A 177 -4.81 -7.69 33.74
CA PHE A 177 -5.32 -7.64 32.39
C PHE A 177 -6.67 -8.36 32.29
N LYS A 178 -6.85 -9.50 32.97
CA LYS A 178 -8.13 -10.21 32.99
C LYS A 178 -9.23 -9.42 33.72
N ASP A 179 -8.90 -8.86 34.88
CA ASP A 179 -9.87 -8.24 35.79
C ASP A 179 -10.26 -6.81 35.38
N TYR A 180 -9.40 -6.10 34.66
CA TYR A 180 -9.67 -4.71 34.27
C TYR A 180 -10.71 -4.65 33.16
N PHE A 181 -11.65 -3.71 33.26
CA PHE A 181 -12.64 -3.44 32.22
C PHE A 181 -11.97 -2.77 31.00
N LYS A 182 -11.94 -3.48 29.87
CA LYS A 182 -11.33 -3.07 28.61
C LYS A 182 -12.39 -2.52 27.67
N PHE A 183 -12.17 -1.34 27.11
CA PHE A 183 -13.11 -0.78 26.16
C PHE A 183 -12.43 0.02 25.07
N THR A 184 -13.17 0.27 23.99
CA THR A 184 -12.73 1.07 22.85
C THR A 184 -13.92 1.78 22.21
N PHE A 185 -13.62 2.69 21.28
CA PHE A 185 -14.61 3.26 20.37
C PHE A 185 -14.14 3.01 18.93
N VAL A 186 -15.04 2.52 18.10
CA VAL A 186 -14.86 2.36 16.65
C VAL A 186 -15.67 3.39 15.88
N ARG A 187 -15.38 3.55 14.59
CA ARG A 187 -16.12 4.43 13.68
C ARG A 187 -16.23 3.77 12.32
N ASN A 188 -17.29 4.08 11.58
CA ASN A 188 -17.46 3.66 10.21
C ASN A 188 -16.14 3.88 9.40
N PRO A 189 -15.58 2.84 8.75
CA PRO A 189 -14.27 2.94 8.09
C PRO A 189 -14.19 4.02 7.00
N TRP A 190 -15.27 4.24 6.26
CA TRP A 190 -15.34 5.27 5.22
C TRP A 190 -15.32 6.67 5.83
N ASP A 191 -16.08 6.90 6.90
CA ASP A 191 -16.09 8.17 7.62
C ASP A 191 -14.75 8.41 8.36
N ARG A 192 -14.19 7.37 8.98
CA ARG A 192 -12.88 7.42 9.65
C ARG A 192 -11.78 7.84 8.67
N LEU A 193 -11.81 7.33 7.44
CA LEU A 193 -10.83 7.67 6.40
C LEU A 193 -10.92 9.14 5.98
N VAL A 194 -12.13 9.67 5.75
CA VAL A 194 -12.36 11.09 5.45
C VAL A 194 -11.85 11.96 6.60
N SER A 195 -12.12 11.56 7.84
CA SER A 195 -11.64 12.27 9.03
C SER A 195 -10.11 12.24 9.17
N ALA A 196 -9.45 11.14 8.79
CA ALA A 196 -8.00 11.03 8.77
C ALA A 196 -7.37 11.90 7.68
N TYR A 197 -7.92 11.85 6.46
CA TYR A 197 -7.49 12.67 5.32
C TYR A 197 -7.52 14.15 5.67
N HIS A 198 -8.68 14.67 6.12
CA HIS A 198 -8.82 16.08 6.46
C HIS A 198 -7.92 16.51 7.61
N PHE A 199 -7.74 15.65 8.61
CA PHE A 199 -6.84 15.94 9.72
C PHE A 199 -5.38 16.09 9.28
N LEU A 200 -4.91 15.25 8.35
CA LEU A 200 -3.52 15.29 7.90
C LEU A 200 -3.26 16.43 6.91
N ILE A 201 -4.16 16.69 5.96
CA ILE A 201 -3.99 17.83 5.02
C ILE A 201 -4.05 19.20 5.72
N THR A 202 -4.72 19.27 6.89
CA THR A 202 -4.76 20.49 7.72
C THR A 202 -3.59 20.61 8.69
N GLY A 203 -2.59 19.71 8.59
CA GLY A 203 -1.32 19.79 9.30
C GLY A 203 -1.17 18.80 10.47
N GLY A 204 -2.19 17.99 10.75
CA GLY A 204 -2.14 16.98 11.81
C GLY A 204 -1.93 17.55 13.21
N MET A 205 -1.33 16.75 14.10
CA MET A 205 -1.04 17.15 15.49
C MET A 205 0.39 17.67 15.66
N ASN A 206 1.33 17.24 14.81
CA ASN A 206 2.74 17.59 14.93
C ASN A 206 3.45 17.67 13.56
N GLU A 207 4.72 18.07 13.57
CA GLU A 207 5.54 18.22 12.38
C GLU A 207 5.72 16.90 11.59
N GLN A 208 5.71 15.75 12.26
CA GLN A 208 5.79 14.46 11.57
C GLN A 208 4.52 14.17 10.77
N ASP A 209 3.34 14.44 11.34
CA ASP A 209 2.06 14.33 10.62
C ASP A 209 2.06 15.26 9.40
N LYS A 210 2.55 16.50 9.55
CA LYS A 210 2.68 17.45 8.44
C LYS A 210 3.60 16.93 7.34
N ASN A 211 4.84 16.57 7.68
CA ASN A 211 5.84 16.12 6.70
C ASN A 211 5.40 14.83 5.98
N TRP A 212 4.75 13.93 6.72
CA TRP A 212 4.18 12.72 6.13
C TRP A 212 3.06 13.04 5.14
N ALA A 213 2.15 13.95 5.50
CA ALA A 213 1.06 14.38 4.63
C ALA A 213 1.58 15.09 3.37
N ASP A 214 2.62 15.93 3.51
CA ASP A 214 3.28 16.61 2.38
C ASP A 214 3.83 15.59 1.37
N SER A 215 4.36 14.47 1.86
CA SER A 215 4.97 13.43 1.02
C SER A 215 3.98 12.41 0.46
N ASN A 216 2.85 12.18 1.13
CA ASN A 216 1.95 11.05 0.83
C ASN A 216 0.53 11.45 0.44
N ILE A 217 0.06 12.64 0.80
CA ILE A 217 -1.31 13.09 0.52
C ILE A 217 -1.32 14.29 -0.43
N ARG A 218 -0.49 15.31 -0.19
CA ARG A 218 -0.60 16.61 -0.89
C ARG A 218 -0.33 16.56 -2.39
N GLN A 219 0.32 15.51 -2.86
CA GLN A 219 0.51 15.28 -4.29
C GLN A 219 -0.80 14.94 -5.02
N TYR A 220 -1.86 14.56 -4.31
CA TYR A 220 -3.16 14.25 -4.88
C TYR A 220 -4.08 15.48 -4.85
N PRO A 221 -4.74 15.81 -5.96
CA PRO A 221 -5.55 17.04 -6.07
C PRO A 221 -6.83 17.01 -5.21
N ASP A 222 -7.34 15.82 -4.89
CA ASP A 222 -8.58 15.64 -4.15
C ASP A 222 -8.60 14.31 -3.38
N PHE A 223 -9.65 14.10 -2.58
CA PHE A 223 -9.84 12.89 -1.78
C PHE A 223 -9.93 11.61 -2.61
N ASN A 224 -10.68 11.60 -3.72
CA ASN A 224 -10.83 10.40 -4.55
C ASN A 224 -9.53 10.04 -5.25
N SER A 225 -8.79 11.04 -5.73
CA SER A 225 -7.45 10.85 -6.30
C SER A 225 -6.47 10.27 -5.28
N PHE A 226 -6.54 10.71 -4.02
CA PHE A 226 -5.79 10.12 -2.92
C PHE A 226 -6.18 8.65 -2.65
N VAL A 227 -7.48 8.35 -2.59
CA VAL A 227 -7.95 6.96 -2.38
C VAL A 227 -7.47 6.06 -3.51
N LYS A 228 -7.62 6.46 -4.77
CA LYS A 228 -7.21 5.65 -5.93
C LYS A 228 -5.69 5.49 -6.04
N GLY A 229 -4.93 6.53 -5.69
CA GLY A 229 -3.48 6.55 -5.91
C GLY A 229 -2.64 6.03 -4.74
N TRP A 230 -3.11 6.21 -3.50
CA TRP A 230 -2.33 5.88 -2.30
C TRP A 230 -2.91 4.75 -1.47
N LEU A 231 -4.23 4.62 -1.39
CA LEU A 231 -4.86 3.68 -0.47
C LEU A 231 -4.77 2.24 -0.98
N ASN A 232 -4.04 1.39 -0.25
CA ASN A 232 -3.97 -0.05 -0.47
C ASN A 232 -3.61 -0.76 0.84
N ARG A 233 -3.70 -2.09 0.86
CA ARG A 233 -3.48 -2.93 2.05
C ARG A 233 -2.10 -2.78 2.68
N GLU A 234 -1.08 -2.36 1.96
CA GLU A 234 0.27 -2.18 2.49
C GLU A 234 0.47 -0.77 3.05
N ASN A 235 0.06 0.25 2.29
CA ASN A 235 0.26 1.66 2.62
C ASN A 235 -0.46 2.09 3.89
N ILE A 236 -1.63 1.52 4.19
CA ILE A 236 -2.39 1.87 5.40
C ILE A 236 -1.62 1.60 6.71
N TYR A 237 -0.61 0.72 6.68
CA TYR A 237 0.23 0.43 7.85
C TYR A 237 1.40 1.40 8.03
N THR A 238 1.68 2.24 7.02
CA THR A 238 2.79 3.20 7.07
C THR A 238 2.52 4.40 7.97
N TRP A 239 1.25 4.65 8.31
CA TRP A 239 0.87 5.77 9.17
C TRP A 239 -0.31 5.44 10.09
N LYS A 240 -0.14 5.75 11.38
CA LYS A 240 -1.05 5.34 12.47
C LYS A 240 -2.53 5.65 12.22
N HIS A 241 -2.85 6.75 11.54
CA HIS A 241 -4.22 7.18 11.29
C HIS A 241 -4.99 6.30 10.30
N PHE A 242 -4.28 5.51 9.49
CA PHE A 242 -4.88 4.63 8.49
C PHE A 242 -4.83 3.15 8.89
N ILE A 243 -4.09 2.79 9.94
CA ILE A 243 -4.04 1.41 10.46
C ILE A 243 -5.48 0.97 10.77
N PRO A 244 -5.93 -0.21 10.29
CA PRO A 244 -7.26 -0.76 10.59
C PRO A 244 -7.59 -0.77 12.09
N GLN A 245 -8.87 -0.66 12.43
CA GLN A 245 -9.32 -0.60 13.82
C GLN A 245 -9.14 -1.95 14.53
N PHE A 246 -9.36 -3.06 13.83
CA PHE A 246 -9.20 -4.40 14.39
C PHE A 246 -7.77 -4.64 14.90
N GLU A 247 -6.76 -4.04 14.26
CA GLU A 247 -5.35 -4.11 14.67
C GLU A 247 -5.06 -3.54 16.05
N PHE A 248 -5.95 -2.68 16.56
CA PHE A 248 -5.81 -2.11 17.90
C PHE A 248 -6.43 -2.99 18.98
N VAL A 249 -7.39 -3.84 18.63
CA VAL A 249 -8.27 -4.52 19.58
C VAL A 249 -8.22 -6.03 19.50
N CYS A 250 -7.66 -6.61 18.43
CA CYS A 250 -7.46 -8.05 18.31
C CYS A 250 -6.03 -8.44 18.73
N ILE A 251 -5.89 -9.56 19.43
CA ILE A 251 -4.59 -10.12 19.79
C ILE A 251 -4.30 -11.31 18.89
N GLU A 252 -5.14 -12.33 18.94
CA GLU A 252 -5.03 -13.54 18.13
C GLU A 252 -6.34 -13.72 17.34
N GLY A 253 -6.24 -13.85 16.03
CA GLY A 253 -7.42 -13.88 15.15
C GLY A 253 -8.11 -12.51 15.02
N LEU A 254 -9.41 -12.56 14.73
CA LEU A 254 -10.26 -11.39 14.46
C LEU A 254 -11.27 -11.10 15.57
N GLU A 255 -11.13 -11.76 16.72
CA GLU A 255 -11.98 -11.52 17.89
C GLU A 255 -11.42 -10.36 18.73
N PRO A 256 -12.19 -9.28 18.97
CA PRO A 256 -11.75 -8.18 19.82
C PRO A 256 -11.51 -8.63 21.27
N ALA A 257 -10.31 -8.38 21.78
CA ALA A 257 -9.91 -8.66 23.17
C ALA A 257 -10.27 -7.49 24.12
N VAL A 258 -11.49 -6.97 23.99
CA VAL A 258 -12.05 -5.90 24.83
C VAL A 258 -13.43 -6.31 25.35
N ASP A 259 -13.85 -5.76 26.48
CA ASP A 259 -15.13 -6.10 27.13
C ASP A 259 -16.30 -5.24 26.60
N PHE A 260 -16.01 -4.10 25.97
CA PHE A 260 -17.00 -3.21 25.37
C PHE A 260 -16.45 -2.47 24.14
N ILE A 261 -17.28 -2.38 23.10
CA ILE A 261 -17.01 -1.62 21.88
C ILE A 261 -18.13 -0.60 21.74
N GLY A 262 -17.80 0.68 21.91
CA GLY A 262 -18.70 1.78 21.58
C GLY A 262 -18.55 2.20 20.12
N TYR A 263 -19.61 2.79 19.57
CA TYR A 263 -19.67 3.28 18.20
C TYR A 263 -19.66 4.80 18.19
N PHE A 264 -18.86 5.40 17.32
CA PHE A 264 -18.78 6.86 17.16
C PHE A 264 -20.13 7.45 16.75
N GLU A 265 -20.96 6.65 16.07
CA GLU A 265 -22.30 6.98 15.62
C GLU A 265 -23.30 7.09 16.79
N ASN A 266 -23.01 6.43 17.93
CA ASN A 266 -23.79 6.46 19.17
C ASN A 266 -22.95 7.00 20.35
N LEU A 267 -22.03 7.93 20.06
CA LEU A 267 -20.93 8.28 20.95
C LEU A 267 -21.39 8.73 22.34
N GLU A 268 -22.43 9.57 22.43
CA GLU A 268 -22.93 10.08 23.70
C GLU A 268 -23.47 8.96 24.60
N GLU A 269 -24.29 8.05 24.05
CA GLU A 269 -24.91 6.95 24.79
C GLU A 269 -23.86 5.92 25.24
N ASP A 270 -22.97 5.52 24.33
CA ASP A 270 -21.90 4.56 24.64
C ASP A 270 -20.87 5.15 25.61
N PHE A 271 -20.59 6.45 25.52
CA PHE A 271 -19.76 7.16 26.50
C PHE A 271 -20.42 7.17 27.88
N GLU A 272 -21.72 7.46 27.96
CA GLU A 272 -22.45 7.45 29.22
C GLU A 272 -22.43 6.05 29.87
N TYR A 273 -22.62 4.99 29.08
CA TYR A 273 -22.49 3.61 29.55
C TYR A 273 -21.11 3.36 30.17
N VAL A 274 -20.03 3.75 29.49
CA VAL A 274 -18.66 3.59 30.00
C VAL A 274 -18.43 4.42 31.27
N ALA A 275 -18.85 5.69 31.28
CA ALA A 275 -18.70 6.56 32.45
C ALA A 275 -19.40 5.96 33.68
N ASN A 276 -20.63 5.47 33.50
CA ASN A 276 -21.38 4.77 34.54
C ASN A 276 -20.71 3.47 34.99
N LYS A 277 -20.20 2.67 34.05
CA LYS A 277 -19.45 1.43 34.34
C LYS A 277 -18.20 1.69 35.19
N LEU A 278 -17.54 2.82 34.97
CA LEU A 278 -16.35 3.24 35.71
C LEU A 278 -16.65 4.01 37.00
N GLY A 279 -17.93 4.32 37.27
CA GLY A 279 -18.36 5.13 38.41
C GLY A 279 -17.89 6.59 38.33
N ILE A 280 -17.73 7.13 37.12
CA ILE A 280 -17.25 8.49 36.86
C ILE A 280 -18.44 9.37 36.46
N GLN A 281 -18.75 10.38 37.26
CA GLN A 281 -19.77 11.38 36.92
C GLN A 281 -19.15 12.46 36.04
N THR A 282 -19.36 12.36 34.72
CA THR A 282 -18.82 13.29 33.73
C THR A 282 -19.71 13.31 32.49
N THR A 283 -19.51 14.31 31.64
CA THR A 283 -20.17 14.42 30.33
C THR A 283 -19.10 14.52 29.26
N LEU A 284 -19.40 14.02 28.06
CA LEU A 284 -18.46 14.06 26.96
C LEU A 284 -18.12 15.51 26.57
N GLN A 285 -16.84 15.85 26.58
CA GLN A 285 -16.37 17.15 26.11
C GLN A 285 -16.18 17.12 24.59
N HIS A 286 -16.86 18.02 23.87
CA HIS A 286 -16.66 18.21 22.42
C HIS A 286 -15.40 19.06 22.16
N LEU A 287 -14.22 18.45 22.29
CA LEU A 287 -12.91 19.12 22.16
C LEU A 287 -12.32 19.10 20.75
N ASN A 288 -12.84 18.23 19.87
CA ASN A 288 -12.39 18.09 18.49
C ASN A 288 -13.48 18.55 17.51
N LYS A 289 -14.05 19.74 17.70
CA LYS A 289 -14.78 20.36 16.60
C LYS A 289 -13.79 20.68 15.49
N THR A 290 -14.10 20.23 14.28
CA THR A 290 -13.31 20.50 13.07
C THR A 290 -13.44 21.99 12.73
N GLU A 291 -12.81 22.88 13.51
CA GLU A 291 -12.87 24.31 13.23
C GLU A 291 -12.20 24.62 11.89
N ARG A 292 -12.85 25.44 11.06
CA ARG A 292 -12.29 26.09 9.88
C ARG A 292 -10.88 26.61 10.15
N LYS A 293 -9.87 26.04 9.51
CA LYS A 293 -8.49 26.56 9.55
C LYS A 293 -8.07 26.99 8.16
N THR A 294 -8.14 28.30 7.90
CA THR A 294 -7.43 28.95 6.79
C THR A 294 -5.94 28.98 7.12
N LYS A 295 -5.07 28.48 6.23
CA LYS A 295 -3.62 28.65 6.36
C LYS A 295 -2.91 28.77 5.01
N TYR A 296 -1.84 29.56 5.04
CA TYR A 296 -1.00 30.00 3.93
C TYR A 296 0.00 28.93 3.47
N TYR A 297 0.29 28.90 2.16
CA TYR A 297 1.29 28.04 1.52
C TYR A 297 2.32 28.90 0.78
N GLY A 298 3.42 29.27 1.43
CA GLY A 298 4.39 30.19 0.81
C GLY A 298 3.73 31.54 0.49
N ASP A 299 3.93 32.07 -0.73
CA ASP A 299 3.29 33.31 -1.21
C ASP A 299 1.83 33.11 -1.71
N GLU A 300 1.32 31.87 -1.75
CA GLU A 300 -0.04 31.57 -2.23
C GLU A 300 -0.96 31.03 -1.12
N THR A 301 -2.21 31.47 -1.16
CA THR A 301 -3.22 31.10 -0.16
C THR A 301 -4.11 30.02 -0.77
N VAL A 302 -4.01 28.78 -0.28
CA VAL A 302 -4.95 27.71 -0.65
C VAL A 302 -5.91 27.50 0.49
N GLU A 303 -7.14 27.99 0.33
CA GLU A 303 -8.23 27.73 1.28
C GLU A 303 -8.67 26.27 1.12
N ILE A 304 -8.31 25.41 2.09
CA ILE A 304 -8.89 24.07 2.20
C ILE A 304 -10.25 24.24 2.85
N PHE A 305 -11.30 24.30 2.01
CA PHE A 305 -12.68 24.26 2.48
C PHE A 305 -12.99 22.84 2.98
N VAL A 306 -13.00 22.67 4.30
CA VAL A 306 -13.70 21.54 4.92
C VAL A 306 -15.13 22.02 5.17
N ASP A 307 -16.06 21.56 4.36
CA ASP A 307 -17.47 21.85 4.60
C ASP A 307 -17.95 20.99 5.78
N GLU A 308 -18.12 21.62 6.94
CA GLU A 308 -18.57 20.97 8.18
C GLU A 308 -19.97 20.33 8.05
N LYS A 309 -20.74 20.66 7.01
CA LYS A 309 -22.07 20.09 6.75
C LYS A 309 -22.05 18.94 5.75
N LYS A 310 -20.93 18.73 5.06
CA LYS A 310 -20.84 17.70 4.04
C LYS A 310 -20.77 16.34 4.72
N ASP A 311 -21.72 15.48 4.38
CA ASP A 311 -21.71 14.11 4.89
C ASP A 311 -20.53 13.33 4.29
N TYR A 312 -19.97 12.38 5.06
CA TYR A 312 -18.79 11.63 4.60
C TYR A 312 -19.09 10.86 3.30
N THR A 313 -20.33 10.44 3.08
CA THR A 313 -20.76 9.71 1.88
C THR A 313 -20.56 10.53 0.61
N GLU A 314 -20.72 11.86 0.68
CA GLU A 314 -20.58 12.79 -0.45
C GLU A 314 -19.12 12.98 -0.90
N TYR A 315 -18.15 12.41 -0.19
CA TYR A 315 -16.75 12.40 -0.61
C TYR A 315 -16.45 11.25 -1.58
N TYR A 316 -17.30 10.24 -1.64
CA TYR A 316 -17.03 9.01 -2.36
C TYR A 316 -17.67 8.98 -3.74
N THR A 317 -17.03 8.20 -4.60
CA THR A 317 -17.58 7.68 -5.85
C THR A 317 -17.78 6.18 -5.69
N ASP A 318 -18.62 5.54 -6.53
CA ASP A 318 -18.85 4.10 -6.47
C ASP A 318 -17.55 3.27 -6.50
N GLU A 319 -16.52 3.77 -7.20
CA GLU A 319 -15.20 3.14 -7.26
C GLU A 319 -14.47 3.26 -5.92
N THR A 320 -14.41 4.45 -5.33
CA THR A 320 -13.66 4.66 -4.08
C THR A 320 -14.36 4.03 -2.87
N VAL A 321 -15.70 3.90 -2.87
CA VAL A 321 -16.42 3.07 -1.90
C VAL A 321 -15.86 1.64 -1.88
N LYS A 322 -15.70 1.03 -3.07
CA LYS A 322 -15.22 -0.34 -3.22
C LYS A 322 -13.75 -0.51 -2.82
N ILE A 323 -12.91 0.47 -3.13
CA ILE A 323 -11.49 0.45 -2.71
C ILE A 323 -11.40 0.42 -1.19
N VAL A 324 -12.14 1.31 -0.51
CA VAL A 324 -12.16 1.33 0.97
C VAL A 324 -12.75 0.04 1.52
N ALA A 325 -13.81 -0.48 0.91
CA ALA A 325 -14.43 -1.75 1.30
C ALA A 325 -13.44 -2.92 1.26
N ASP A 326 -12.62 -3.00 0.21
CA ASP A 326 -11.60 -4.04 0.12
C ASP A 326 -10.48 -3.82 1.14
N VAL A 327 -9.93 -2.60 1.23
CA VAL A 327 -8.77 -2.28 2.08
C VAL A 327 -9.09 -2.44 3.57
N TYR A 328 -10.30 -2.10 4.00
CA TYR A 328 -10.76 -2.17 5.39
C TYR A 328 -11.78 -3.28 5.63
N ARG A 329 -11.80 -4.32 4.80
CA ARG A 329 -12.76 -5.43 4.89
C ARG A 329 -12.88 -6.02 6.30
N GLU A 330 -11.75 -6.22 6.97
CA GLU A 330 -11.74 -6.80 8.32
C GLU A 330 -12.43 -5.87 9.34
N ASP A 331 -12.25 -4.55 9.25
CA ASP A 331 -13.00 -3.61 10.11
C ASP A 331 -14.52 -3.69 9.83
N ILE A 332 -14.90 -3.78 8.55
CA ILE A 332 -16.29 -3.85 8.12
C ILE A 332 -16.97 -5.10 8.66
N GLU A 333 -16.33 -6.26 8.51
CA GLU A 333 -16.85 -7.56 8.95
C GLU A 333 -16.93 -7.66 10.48
N ILE A 334 -15.88 -7.25 11.20
CA ILE A 334 -15.79 -7.40 12.66
C ILE A 334 -16.75 -6.45 13.38
N PHE A 335 -16.90 -5.22 12.88
CA PHE A 335 -17.71 -4.19 13.54
C PHE A 335 -19.08 -3.98 12.88
N GLY A 336 -19.43 -4.78 11.86
CA GLY A 336 -20.75 -4.76 11.24
C GLY A 336 -21.11 -3.44 10.56
N TYR A 337 -20.16 -2.84 9.84
CA TYR A 337 -20.41 -1.59 9.12
C TYR A 337 -20.91 -1.83 7.70
N ASP A 338 -21.71 -0.88 7.22
CA ASP A 338 -22.05 -0.70 5.81
C ASP A 338 -21.71 0.75 5.41
N PHE A 339 -21.62 0.99 4.10
CA PHE A 339 -21.53 2.35 3.59
C PHE A 339 -22.94 2.98 3.56
N GLY A 340 -23.11 4.13 4.22
CA GLY A 340 -24.38 4.84 4.26
C GLY A 340 -24.70 5.41 5.64
#